data_AF-A0A5C3QVQ4-F1
#
_entry.id   AF-A0A5C3QVQ4-F1
#
_cell.length_a   1.000
_cell.length_b   1.000
_cell.length_c   1.000
_cell.angle_alpha   90.00
_cell.angle_beta   90.00
_cell.angle_gamma   90.00
#
_symmetry.space_group_name_H-M   'P 1'
#
loop_
_entity.id
_entity.type
_entity.pdbx_description
1 polymer ?
#
loop_
_entity_poly.entity_id
_entity_poly.type
_entity_poly.pdbx_seq_one_letter_code
_entity_poly.pdbx_strand_id
1 'polypeptide(L)'
;MTATPPEASSSSSAAPKGNSNRYSMSAVDKQKAQLDKLLKDPTKLAHIPVGPKDKTIRPAREMMKNVQGSSAGAGSGEFHVYKASRRREYERLKLMGEQNEKERVTAEFEQKRSEAEAAAEAKTAKNRAKRQKKKQGKARGGQDTAETSRSTDLSSRGTGGESSAPLKKRRLINGKELLFKAPGEESDAEDDQEPGPVQEQVSGDESQELQQIPVAAAEVSRVIIHDD
;
A
#
# COMPACT_ATOMS: atom_id res chain seq x y z
N MET A 1 -6.05 78.81 -26.91
CA MET A 1 -5.01 78.24 -27.79
C MET A 1 -3.89 77.70 -26.94
N THR A 2 -3.56 76.42 -27.18
CA THR A 2 -2.29 75.70 -26.95
C THR A 2 -1.66 75.72 -25.54
N ALA A 3 -1.90 74.65 -24.77
CA ALA A 3 -0.98 74.19 -23.73
C ALA A 3 0.00 73.19 -24.36
N THR A 4 1.30 73.50 -24.26
CA THR A 4 2.44 72.68 -24.67
C THR A 4 2.80 71.69 -23.54
N PRO A 5 3.04 70.40 -23.81
CA PRO A 5 3.77 69.54 -22.87
C PRO A 5 5.25 69.40 -23.30
N PRO A 6 6.22 69.64 -22.41
CA PRO A 6 7.53 69.00 -22.49
C PRO A 6 7.53 67.75 -21.59
N GLU A 7 8.40 66.77 -21.67
CA GLU A 7 9.28 66.18 -22.67
C GLU A 7 9.77 64.89 -21.96
N ALA A 8 10.14 63.84 -22.71
CA ALA A 8 10.48 62.55 -22.16
C ALA A 8 11.74 62.56 -21.27
N SER A 9 11.70 61.85 -20.14
CA SER A 9 12.91 61.40 -19.43
C SER A 9 12.94 59.88 -19.36
N SER A 10 13.49 59.25 -20.39
CA SER A 10 13.88 57.84 -20.40
C SER A 10 15.09 57.64 -19.49
N SER A 11 14.87 57.23 -18.24
CA SER A 11 15.95 56.72 -17.38
C SER A 11 16.04 55.20 -17.50
N SER A 12 16.94 54.75 -18.38
CA SER A 12 17.35 53.35 -18.48
C SER A 12 18.12 52.96 -17.20
N SER A 13 17.43 52.40 -16.20
CA SER A 13 18.10 51.80 -15.04
C SER A 13 18.71 50.46 -15.46
N ALA A 14 20.03 50.46 -15.59
CA ALA A 14 20.83 49.27 -15.79
C ALA A 14 20.70 48.36 -14.56
N ALA A 15 19.88 47.32 -14.67
CA ALA A 15 19.78 46.28 -13.65
C ALA A 15 21.11 45.49 -13.60
N PRO A 16 21.68 45.23 -12.42
CA PRO A 16 22.87 44.39 -12.31
C PRO A 16 22.51 42.97 -12.75
N LYS A 17 23.22 42.47 -13.76
CA LYS A 17 23.14 41.08 -14.21
C LYS A 17 23.66 40.20 -13.08
N GLY A 18 22.76 39.81 -12.17
CA GLY A 18 23.06 38.86 -11.11
C GLY A 18 23.56 37.57 -11.76
N ASN A 19 24.77 37.17 -11.40
CA ASN A 19 25.44 36.01 -11.95
C ASN A 19 24.59 34.76 -11.63
N SER A 20 23.80 34.31 -12.60
CA SER A 20 22.89 33.18 -12.45
C SER A 20 23.66 31.86 -12.53
N ASN A 21 24.67 31.69 -11.68
CA ASN A 21 25.19 30.37 -11.38
C ASN A 21 24.12 29.65 -10.54
N ARG A 22 23.11 29.14 -11.26
CA ARG A 22 22.06 28.29 -10.73
C ARG A 22 22.65 26.91 -10.45
N TYR A 23 23.53 26.83 -9.46
CA TYR A 23 23.90 25.55 -8.88
C TYR A 23 22.63 24.95 -8.30
N SER A 24 22.20 23.81 -8.85
CA SER A 24 21.08 23.08 -8.28
C SER A 24 21.51 22.62 -6.89
N MET A 25 21.01 23.29 -5.86
CA MET A 25 21.35 22.98 -4.48
C MET A 25 21.18 21.48 -4.22
N SER A 26 22.22 20.85 -3.68
CA SER A 26 22.17 19.46 -3.25
C SER A 26 21.07 19.25 -2.22
N ALA A 27 20.62 18.02 -2.02
CA ALA A 27 19.66 17.69 -0.95
C ALA A 27 20.16 18.19 0.42
N VAL A 28 21.47 18.08 0.65
CA VAL A 28 22.13 18.57 1.87
C VAL A 28 22.13 20.10 1.93
N ASP A 29 22.35 20.79 0.82
CA ASP A 29 22.36 22.26 0.80
C ASP A 29 20.96 22.84 1.03
N LYS A 30 19.91 22.16 0.54
CA LYS A 30 18.51 22.51 0.83
C LYS A 30 18.20 22.36 2.32
N GLN A 31 18.68 21.27 2.94
CA GLN A 31 18.51 21.05 4.38
C GLN A 31 19.27 22.10 5.20
N LYS A 32 20.52 22.42 4.84
CA LYS A 32 21.30 23.49 5.47
C LYS A 32 20.57 24.83 5.39
N ALA A 33 20.10 25.24 4.21
CA ALA A 33 19.35 26.48 4.06
C ALA A 33 18.04 26.51 4.88
N GLN A 34 17.36 25.37 5.04
CA GLN A 34 16.19 25.25 5.91
C GLN A 34 16.55 25.36 7.40
N LEU A 35 17.66 24.75 7.82
CA LEU A 35 18.17 24.84 9.18
C LEU A 35 18.63 26.25 9.52
N ASP A 36 19.40 26.90 8.65
CA ASP A 36 19.85 28.28 8.85
C ASP A 36 18.66 29.24 9.01
N LYS A 37 17.58 29.01 8.26
CA LYS A 37 16.33 29.76 8.39
C LYS A 37 15.61 29.51 9.72
N LEU A 38 15.62 28.27 10.22
CA LEU A 38 14.98 27.90 11.48
C LEU A 38 15.79 28.37 12.70
N LEU A 39 17.12 28.30 12.62
CA LEU A 39 18.05 28.71 13.67
C LEU A 39 18.20 30.23 13.80
N LYS A 40 17.77 31.00 12.79
CA LYS A 40 17.76 32.46 12.85
C LYS A 40 16.92 33.00 14.02
N ASP A 41 15.79 32.35 14.31
CA ASP A 41 14.88 32.72 15.41
C ASP A 41 14.50 31.45 16.22
N PRO A 42 15.34 31.00 17.18
CA PRO A 42 15.12 29.74 17.88
C PRO A 42 13.93 29.76 18.86
N THR A 43 13.37 30.94 19.16
CA THR A 43 12.17 31.10 19.99
C THR A 43 10.88 30.84 19.23
N LYS A 44 10.92 30.82 17.90
CA LYS A 44 9.73 30.57 17.07
C LYS A 44 9.46 29.08 16.98
N LEU A 45 8.28 28.66 17.42
CA LEU A 45 7.84 27.27 17.26
C LEU A 45 7.86 26.88 15.78
N ALA A 46 8.52 25.76 15.48
CA ALA A 46 8.59 25.22 14.12
C ALA A 46 7.18 24.83 13.65
N HIS A 47 6.81 25.26 12.43
CA HIS A 47 5.55 24.87 11.83
C HIS A 47 5.66 23.45 11.28
N ILE A 48 5.07 22.48 11.99
CA ILE A 48 4.89 21.12 11.50
C ILE A 48 3.54 21.07 10.79
N PRO A 49 3.49 20.80 9.47
CA PRO A 49 2.22 20.69 8.78
C PRO A 49 1.43 19.51 9.34
N VAL A 50 0.17 19.75 9.69
CA VAL A 50 -0.77 18.68 10.03
C VAL A 50 -1.01 17.83 8.77
N GLY A 51 -1.16 16.52 8.93
CA GLY A 51 -1.44 15.61 7.81
C GLY A 51 -2.68 16.02 7.00
N PRO A 52 -2.79 15.56 5.74
CA PRO A 52 -3.93 15.87 4.89
C PRO A 52 -5.22 15.41 5.57
N LYS A 53 -6.21 16.31 5.64
CA LYS A 53 -7.54 15.99 6.20
C LYS A 53 -8.39 15.30 5.13
N ASP A 54 -9.22 14.37 5.57
CA ASP A 54 -10.22 13.76 4.69
C ASP A 54 -11.21 14.80 4.18
N LYS A 55 -11.67 14.59 2.95
CA LYS A 55 -12.68 15.45 2.32
C LYS A 55 -14.00 15.25 3.07
N THR A 56 -14.53 16.30 3.68
CA THR A 56 -15.84 16.27 4.35
C THR A 56 -16.78 17.25 3.70
N ILE A 57 -18.07 16.91 3.69
CA ILE A 57 -19.13 17.79 3.18
C ILE A 57 -19.72 18.53 4.36
N ARG A 58 -20.09 19.80 4.12
CA ARG A 58 -20.74 20.62 5.14
C ARG A 58 -22.05 19.96 5.56
N PRO A 59 -22.34 19.88 6.87
CA PRO A 59 -23.59 19.31 7.35
C PRO A 59 -24.78 20.08 6.78
N ALA A 60 -25.90 19.38 6.60
CA ALA A 60 -27.16 20.00 6.22
C ALA A 60 -27.56 21.03 7.29
N ARG A 61 -28.17 22.14 6.86
CA ARG A 61 -28.71 23.13 7.80
C ARG A 61 -29.98 22.56 8.45
N GLU A 62 -30.09 22.69 9.77
CA GLU A 62 -31.24 22.15 10.52
C GLU A 62 -32.55 22.85 10.18
N MET A 63 -32.55 24.19 10.10
CA MET A 63 -33.73 24.97 9.75
C MET A 63 -33.46 25.85 8.54
N MET A 64 -34.32 25.72 7.52
CA MET A 64 -34.33 26.60 6.36
C MET A 64 -35.27 27.77 6.64
N LYS A 65 -34.74 29.00 6.62
CA LYS A 65 -35.52 30.21 6.97
C LYS A 65 -36.44 30.70 5.85
N ASN A 66 -36.18 30.27 4.61
CA ASN A 66 -36.82 30.80 3.40
C ASN A 66 -37.63 29.71 2.68
N VAL A 67 -38.42 28.92 3.41
CA VAL A 67 -39.28 27.90 2.82
C VAL A 67 -40.55 28.58 2.31
N GLN A 68 -40.71 28.62 1.00
CA GLN A 68 -41.95 29.08 0.36
C GLN A 68 -43.05 28.02 0.55
N GLY A 69 -44.32 28.44 0.62
CA GLY A 69 -45.45 27.53 0.86
C GLY A 69 -45.58 26.43 -0.20
N SER A 70 -46.09 25.26 0.19
CA SER A 70 -46.10 24.05 -0.65
C SER A 70 -46.91 24.16 -1.95
N SER A 71 -47.90 25.06 -1.99
CA SER A 71 -48.73 25.32 -3.17
C SER A 71 -48.25 26.51 -4.00
N ALA A 72 -47.18 27.19 -3.58
CA ALA A 72 -46.68 28.36 -4.27
C ALA A 72 -45.87 27.94 -5.51
N GLY A 73 -46.00 28.70 -6.60
CA GLY A 73 -45.34 28.38 -7.88
C GLY A 73 -43.80 28.45 -7.84
N ALA A 74 -43.16 27.86 -8.85
CA ALA A 74 -41.71 27.87 -8.98
C ALA A 74 -41.18 29.31 -9.18
N GLY A 75 -40.37 29.79 -8.22
CA GLY A 75 -39.68 31.07 -8.33
C GLY A 75 -38.46 31.00 -9.25
N SER A 76 -37.98 32.15 -9.73
CA SER A 76 -36.80 32.24 -10.62
C SER A 76 -35.50 31.72 -9.99
N GLY A 77 -35.40 31.70 -8.65
CA GLY A 77 -34.25 31.19 -7.91
C GLY A 77 -34.26 29.68 -7.65
N GLU A 78 -35.40 28.99 -7.86
CA GLU A 78 -35.58 27.60 -7.46
C GLU A 78 -34.64 26.66 -8.25
N PHE A 79 -34.41 26.96 -9.53
CA PHE A 79 -33.46 26.21 -10.35
C PHE A 79 -32.04 26.19 -9.75
N HIS A 80 -31.57 27.32 -9.22
CA HIS A 80 -30.24 27.40 -8.61
C HIS A 80 -30.19 26.70 -7.26
N VAL A 81 -31.27 26.74 -6.47
CA VAL A 81 -31.40 25.99 -5.22
C VAL A 81 -31.29 24.49 -5.51
N TYR A 82 -32.03 23.99 -6.50
CA TYR A 82 -31.97 22.60 -6.93
C TYR A 82 -30.58 22.19 -7.44
N LYS A 83 -29.97 23.01 -8.31
CA LYS A 83 -28.61 22.74 -8.83
C LYS A 83 -27.59 22.62 -7.71
N ALA A 84 -27.66 23.49 -6.71
CA ALA A 84 -26.77 23.47 -5.55
C ALA A 84 -27.04 22.27 -4.63
N SER A 85 -28.31 21.93 -4.38
CA SER A 85 -28.66 20.78 -3.53
C SER A 85 -28.28 19.45 -4.19
N ARG A 86 -28.57 19.28 -5.49
CA ARG A 86 -28.20 18.10 -6.27
C ARG A 86 -26.69 17.91 -6.32
N ARG A 87 -25.92 18.99 -6.54
CA ARG A 87 -24.46 18.93 -6.51
C ARG A 87 -23.93 18.46 -5.15
N ARG A 88 -24.45 19.03 -4.06
CA ARG A 88 -24.08 18.63 -2.69
C ARG A 88 -24.42 17.17 -2.42
N GLU A 89 -25.56 16.69 -2.91
CA GLU A 89 -25.99 15.31 -2.71
C GLU A 89 -25.15 14.31 -3.51
N TYR A 90 -24.79 14.63 -4.75
CA TYR A 90 -23.86 13.80 -5.53
C TYR A 90 -22.47 13.74 -4.91
N GLU A 91 -21.96 14.86 -4.42
CA GLU A 91 -20.70 14.88 -3.66
C GLU A 91 -20.82 13.99 -2.41
N ARG A 92 -21.97 14.00 -1.72
CA ARG A 92 -22.23 13.19 -0.52
C ARG A 92 -22.28 11.70 -0.81
N LEU A 93 -23.04 11.31 -1.81
CA LEU A 93 -23.12 9.92 -2.25
C LEU A 93 -21.76 9.41 -2.74
N LYS A 94 -21.01 10.24 -3.47
CA LYS A 94 -19.65 9.91 -3.91
C LYS A 94 -18.70 9.71 -2.74
N LEU A 95 -18.69 10.62 -1.76
CA LEU A 95 -17.83 10.50 -0.59
C LEU A 95 -18.17 9.25 0.24
N MET A 96 -19.45 8.97 0.45
CA MET A 96 -19.91 7.78 1.16
C MET A 96 -19.52 6.49 0.41
N GLY A 97 -19.64 6.48 -0.92
CA GLY A 97 -19.19 5.36 -1.74
C GLY A 97 -17.68 5.13 -1.65
N GLU A 98 -16.88 6.20 -1.77
CA GLU A 98 -15.42 6.14 -1.64
C GLU A 98 -14.98 5.69 -0.23
N GLN A 99 -15.69 6.11 0.83
CA GLN A 99 -15.41 5.67 2.21
C GLN A 99 -15.70 4.18 2.38
N ASN A 100 -16.88 3.71 1.95
CA ASN A 100 -17.24 2.29 2.03
C ASN A 100 -16.26 1.40 1.25
N GLU A 101 -15.82 1.83 0.07
CA GLU A 101 -14.85 1.08 -0.72
C GLU A 101 -13.48 1.02 -0.02
N LYS A 102 -13.01 2.14 0.52
CA LYS A 102 -11.77 2.18 1.31
C LYS A 102 -11.85 1.28 2.53
N GLU A 103 -12.93 1.38 3.30
CA GLU A 103 -13.15 0.56 4.50
C GLU A 103 -13.17 -0.94 4.17
N ARG A 104 -13.81 -1.32 3.06
CA ARG A 104 -13.81 -2.71 2.59
C ARG A 104 -12.41 -3.19 2.26
N VAL A 105 -11.66 -2.41 1.48
CA VAL A 105 -10.28 -2.75 1.08
C VAL A 105 -9.35 -2.81 2.29
N THR A 106 -9.46 -1.89 3.24
CA THR A 106 -8.64 -1.89 4.46
C THR A 106 -8.97 -3.09 5.34
N ALA A 107 -10.26 -3.42 5.51
CA ALA A 107 -10.68 -4.58 6.29
C ALA A 107 -10.18 -5.90 5.66
N GLU A 108 -10.29 -6.05 4.33
CA GLU A 108 -9.75 -7.21 3.61
C GLU A 108 -8.23 -7.32 3.75
N PHE A 109 -7.52 -6.19 3.69
CA PHE A 109 -6.07 -6.14 3.85
C PHE A 109 -5.64 -6.51 5.28
N GLU A 110 -6.32 -5.96 6.29
CA GLU A 110 -6.05 -6.23 7.71
C GLU A 110 -6.32 -7.70 8.06
N GLN A 111 -7.42 -8.27 7.55
CA GLN A 111 -7.70 -9.70 7.70
C GLN A 111 -6.57 -10.55 7.12
N LYS A 112 -6.22 -10.35 5.85
CA LYS A 112 -5.12 -11.08 5.19
C LYS A 112 -3.79 -10.93 5.92
N ARG A 113 -3.49 -9.72 6.40
CA ARG A 113 -2.28 -9.44 7.18
C ARG A 113 -2.28 -10.21 8.50
N SER A 114 -3.38 -10.17 9.24
CA SER A 114 -3.51 -10.86 10.53
C SER A 114 -3.41 -12.39 10.39
N GLU A 115 -3.97 -12.96 9.32
CA GLU A 115 -3.86 -14.39 9.00
C GLU A 115 -2.41 -14.78 8.66
N ALA A 116 -1.71 -13.96 7.87
CA ALA A 116 -0.32 -14.20 7.53
C ALA A 116 0.60 -14.11 8.77
N GLU A 117 0.38 -13.11 9.63
CA GLU A 117 1.08 -12.94 10.90
C GLU A 117 0.80 -14.14 11.83
N ALA A 118 -0.47 -14.55 12.01
CA ALA A 118 -0.83 -15.71 12.81
C ALA A 118 -0.21 -17.03 12.29
N ALA A 119 -0.17 -17.22 10.97
CA ALA A 119 0.47 -18.40 10.37
C ALA A 119 1.99 -18.41 10.59
N ALA A 120 2.64 -17.24 10.51
CA ALA A 120 4.07 -17.08 10.81
C ALA A 120 4.37 -17.32 12.30
N GLU A 121 3.52 -16.80 13.18
CA GLU A 121 3.58 -17.00 14.64
C GLU A 121 3.37 -18.46 15.02
N ALA A 122 2.40 -19.16 14.44
CA ALA A 122 2.18 -20.58 14.70
C ALA A 122 3.40 -21.44 14.31
N LYS A 123 4.02 -21.14 13.15
CA LYS A 123 5.25 -21.82 12.69
C LYS A 123 6.43 -21.51 13.62
N THR A 124 6.63 -20.25 13.99
CA THR A 124 7.73 -19.84 14.88
C THR A 124 7.54 -20.34 16.31
N ALA A 125 6.32 -20.34 16.85
CA ALA A 125 5.97 -20.88 18.16
C ALA A 125 6.22 -22.39 18.23
N LYS A 126 5.79 -23.16 17.22
CA LYS A 126 6.07 -24.60 17.12
C LYS A 126 7.58 -24.89 17.12
N ASN A 127 8.35 -24.10 16.37
CA ASN A 127 9.80 -24.23 16.33
C ASN A 127 10.48 -23.80 17.64
N ARG A 128 10.00 -22.74 18.27
CA ARG A 128 10.45 -22.26 19.58
C ARG A 128 10.18 -23.31 20.67
N ALA A 129 8.99 -23.90 20.71
CA ALA A 129 8.63 -24.97 21.65
C ALA A 129 9.54 -26.20 21.48
N LYS A 130 9.81 -26.62 20.23
CA LYS A 130 10.78 -27.70 19.95
C LYS A 130 12.18 -27.39 20.47
N ARG A 131 12.67 -26.15 20.30
CA ARG A 131 13.98 -25.71 20.80
C ARG A 131 14.01 -25.65 22.32
N GLN A 132 12.96 -25.16 22.97
CA GLN A 132 12.86 -25.10 24.43
C GLN A 132 12.82 -26.49 25.06
N LYS A 133 12.04 -27.44 24.50
CA LYS A 133 12.05 -28.84 24.97
C LYS A 133 13.45 -29.46 24.88
N LYS A 134 14.18 -29.22 23.79
CA LYS A 134 15.58 -29.67 23.65
C LYS A 134 16.53 -29.00 24.65
N LYS A 135 16.36 -27.70 24.90
CA LYS A 135 17.17 -26.96 25.88
C LYS A 135 16.94 -27.48 27.30
N GLN A 136 15.68 -27.67 27.68
CA GLN A 136 15.30 -28.22 28.99
C GLN A 136 15.79 -29.68 29.15
N GLY A 137 15.68 -30.51 28.11
CA GLY A 137 16.21 -31.87 28.13
C GLY A 137 17.73 -31.92 28.30
N LYS A 138 18.48 -31.02 27.65
CA LYS A 138 19.93 -30.90 27.85
C LYS A 138 20.31 -30.34 29.22
N ALA A 139 19.55 -29.37 29.74
CA ALA A 139 19.80 -28.82 31.07
C ALA A 139 19.55 -29.86 32.18
N ARG A 140 18.52 -30.70 32.05
CA ARG A 140 18.24 -31.80 32.97
C ARG A 140 19.25 -32.95 32.82
N GLY A 141 19.53 -33.38 31.59
CA GLY A 141 20.49 -34.44 31.32
C GLY A 141 21.95 -34.08 31.63
N GLY A 142 22.29 -32.79 31.71
CA GLY A 142 23.62 -32.32 32.13
C GLY A 142 23.82 -32.20 33.64
N GLN A 143 22.78 -32.33 34.45
CA GLN A 143 22.90 -32.40 35.92
C GLN A 143 23.02 -33.84 36.43
N ASP A 144 22.44 -34.82 35.71
CA ASP A 144 22.42 -36.22 36.15
C ASP A 144 23.45 -37.13 35.45
N THR A 145 24.29 -36.62 34.54
CA THR A 145 25.32 -37.41 33.84
C THR A 145 26.75 -37.16 34.31
N ALA A 146 26.92 -36.85 35.60
CA ALA A 146 28.19 -37.11 36.28
C ALA A 146 28.21 -38.49 36.96
N GLU A 147 27.06 -39.10 37.25
CA GLU A 147 26.98 -40.43 37.87
C GLU A 147 25.86 -41.26 37.24
N THR A 148 26.14 -42.53 36.91
CA THR A 148 25.13 -43.58 36.59
C THR A 148 24.80 -43.82 35.11
N SER A 149 25.67 -44.63 34.49
CA SER A 149 25.39 -45.84 33.68
C SER A 149 24.29 -45.84 32.59
N ARG A 150 24.58 -46.23 31.34
CA ARG A 150 24.73 -47.64 30.90
C ARG A 150 23.66 -48.57 31.49
N SER A 151 22.44 -48.58 30.94
CA SER A 151 21.64 -49.80 30.87
C SER A 151 20.38 -49.64 30.02
N THR A 152 20.18 -50.66 29.18
CA THR A 152 18.90 -51.19 28.72
C THR A 152 18.10 -50.42 27.66
N ASP A 153 18.27 -50.96 26.48
CA ASP A 153 17.50 -50.88 25.24
C ASP A 153 16.11 -51.57 25.35
N LEU A 154 15.28 -51.31 24.32
CA LEU A 154 14.15 -52.11 23.80
C LEU A 154 12.71 -51.84 24.28
N SER A 155 11.87 -51.34 23.36
CA SER A 155 10.96 -52.25 22.60
C SER A 155 10.17 -51.57 21.46
N SER A 156 10.50 -52.01 20.22
CA SER A 156 9.67 -52.32 19.01
C SER A 156 8.72 -51.25 18.43
N ARG A 157 8.54 -51.03 17.11
CA ARG A 157 8.52 -51.88 15.89
C ARG A 157 8.44 -50.93 14.66
N GLY A 158 9.01 -51.11 13.47
CA GLY A 158 9.84 -52.15 12.86
C GLY A 158 10.36 -51.74 11.46
N THR A 159 11.33 -52.56 10.97
CA THR A 159 11.68 -52.96 9.57
C THR A 159 12.03 -51.89 8.53
N GLY A 160 13.17 -51.87 7.83
CA GLY A 160 14.34 -52.76 7.73
C GLY A 160 15.25 -52.25 6.58
N GLY A 161 16.56 -52.53 6.61
CA GLY A 161 17.50 -52.26 5.52
C GLY A 161 18.92 -51.89 5.99
N GLU A 162 19.81 -52.88 6.03
CA GLU A 162 21.22 -52.77 6.41
C GLU A 162 22.08 -52.01 5.39
N SER A 163 23.02 -51.19 5.86
CA SER A 163 24.47 -51.27 5.54
C SER A 163 25.24 -50.02 6.02
N SER A 164 26.26 -50.27 6.85
CA SER A 164 27.62 -49.70 6.83
C SER A 164 27.87 -48.18 6.63
N ALA A 165 28.43 -47.57 7.69
CA ALA A 165 29.32 -46.39 7.75
C ALA A 165 28.73 -44.94 7.79
N PRO A 166 29.34 -44.01 8.56
CA PRO A 166 28.73 -42.72 8.90
C PRO A 166 29.10 -41.63 7.88
N LEU A 167 28.30 -41.46 6.84
CA LEU A 167 28.44 -40.33 5.91
C LEU A 167 27.41 -39.25 6.22
N LYS A 168 27.93 -38.05 6.48
CA LYS A 168 27.21 -36.80 6.73
C LYS A 168 26.15 -36.56 5.64
N LYS A 169 24.88 -36.78 5.96
CA LYS A 169 23.74 -36.55 5.06
C LYS A 169 23.57 -35.05 4.77
N ARG A 170 24.19 -34.56 3.70
CA ARG A 170 23.80 -33.31 3.01
C ARG A 170 22.51 -33.61 2.25
N ARG A 171 21.48 -32.76 2.43
CA ARG A 171 20.19 -32.91 1.76
C ARG A 171 20.32 -32.46 0.30
N LEU A 172 20.16 -33.39 -0.63
CA LEU A 172 20.09 -33.13 -2.07
C LEU A 172 18.65 -32.72 -2.41
N ILE A 173 18.47 -31.54 -2.99
CA ILE A 173 17.22 -31.14 -3.66
C ILE A 173 17.60 -30.98 -5.14
N ASN A 174 16.94 -31.77 -5.99
CA ASN A 174 17.01 -31.74 -7.47
C ASN A 174 18.35 -32.11 -8.14
N GLY A 175 19.16 -32.99 -7.54
CA GLY A 175 20.23 -33.69 -8.27
C GLY A 175 21.45 -32.83 -8.66
N LYS A 176 21.56 -31.59 -8.19
CA LYS A 176 22.75 -30.76 -8.34
C LYS A 176 23.36 -30.50 -6.96
N GLU A 177 24.64 -30.85 -6.78
CA GLU A 177 25.35 -30.63 -5.53
C GLU A 177 25.54 -29.13 -5.27
N LEU A 178 24.85 -28.60 -4.26
CA LEU A 178 25.13 -27.24 -3.77
C LEU A 178 26.36 -27.29 -2.86
N LEU A 179 27.53 -27.04 -3.45
CA LEU A 179 28.77 -26.68 -2.76
C LEU A 179 28.63 -25.23 -2.28
N PHE A 180 28.31 -25.04 -0.99
CA PHE A 180 28.44 -23.72 -0.36
C PHE A 180 29.92 -23.34 -0.28
N LYS A 181 30.35 -22.41 -1.13
CA LYS A 181 31.65 -21.73 -1.08
C LYS A 181 31.67 -20.81 0.16
N ALA A 182 32.74 -20.86 0.94
CA ALA A 182 32.92 -19.95 2.08
C ALA A 182 33.16 -18.52 1.57
N PRO A 183 32.81 -17.47 2.32
CA PRO A 183 32.97 -16.09 1.86
C PRO A 183 34.47 -15.78 1.69
N GLY A 184 34.93 -15.59 0.44
CA GLY A 184 36.29 -15.12 0.14
C GLY A 184 37.05 -15.76 -1.05
N GLU A 185 36.43 -16.60 -1.88
CA GLU A 185 37.12 -17.19 -3.04
C GLU A 185 36.62 -16.58 -4.35
N GLU A 186 37.43 -15.69 -4.92
CA GLU A 186 37.31 -15.11 -6.25
C GLU A 186 37.76 -16.12 -7.31
N SER A 187 36.91 -16.44 -8.28
CA SER A 187 37.32 -17.15 -9.49
C SER A 187 36.60 -16.56 -10.71
N ASP A 188 37.42 -15.83 -11.44
CA ASP A 188 37.28 -15.33 -12.80
C ASP A 188 36.80 -16.42 -13.77
N ALA A 189 35.64 -16.20 -14.39
CA ALA A 189 35.18 -16.91 -15.59
C ALA A 189 34.07 -16.08 -16.23
N GLU A 190 34.44 -15.38 -17.30
CA GLU A 190 33.53 -14.70 -18.21
C GLU A 190 32.49 -15.68 -18.77
N ASP A 191 31.21 -15.33 -18.67
CA ASP A 191 30.20 -15.78 -19.63
C ASP A 191 29.15 -14.67 -19.76
N ASP A 192 29.29 -13.93 -20.86
CA ASP A 192 28.55 -12.74 -21.23
C ASP A 192 27.32 -13.19 -22.03
N GLN A 193 26.13 -13.21 -21.40
CA GLN A 193 24.87 -13.35 -22.15
C GLN A 193 23.68 -12.75 -21.38
N GLU A 194 23.32 -11.52 -21.74
CA GLU A 194 22.01 -10.94 -21.38
C GLU A 194 20.86 -11.66 -22.09
N PRO A 195 19.75 -12.01 -21.38
CA PRO A 195 18.49 -12.32 -22.03
C PRO A 195 17.54 -11.10 -21.99
N GLY A 196 17.26 -10.55 -23.18
CA GLY A 196 16.25 -9.51 -23.41
C GLY A 196 14.80 -9.99 -23.21
N PRO A 197 13.83 -9.05 -23.17
CA PRO A 197 12.45 -9.35 -22.78
C PRO A 197 11.67 -10.07 -23.89
N VAL A 198 11.08 -11.22 -23.54
CA VAL A 198 10.21 -12.01 -24.41
C VAL A 198 8.84 -11.32 -24.54
N GLN A 199 8.47 -10.99 -25.77
CA GLN A 199 7.11 -10.58 -26.15
C GLN A 199 6.29 -11.83 -26.46
N GLU A 200 5.20 -12.04 -25.72
CA GLU A 200 4.27 -13.15 -25.95
C GLU A 200 3.11 -12.68 -26.83
N GLN A 201 3.09 -13.15 -28.08
CA GLN A 201 1.95 -13.05 -28.98
C GLN A 201 1.06 -14.29 -28.76
N VAL A 202 -0.23 -14.07 -28.49
CA VAL A 202 -1.25 -15.13 -28.53
C VAL A 202 -2.29 -14.80 -29.59
N SER A 203 -2.39 -15.70 -30.57
CA SER A 203 -3.29 -15.69 -31.72
C SER A 203 -4.32 -16.83 -31.62
N GLY A 204 -5.57 -16.55 -31.99
CA GLY A 204 -6.63 -17.51 -32.42
C GLY A 204 -7.30 -18.30 -31.28
N ASP A 205 -8.55 -18.04 -30.87
CA ASP A 205 -9.88 -18.17 -31.51
C ASP A 205 -10.57 -19.53 -31.29
N GLU A 206 -11.89 -19.45 -31.13
CA GLU A 206 -12.96 -20.46 -31.06
C GLU A 206 -13.39 -21.09 -29.71
N SER A 207 -14.43 -20.47 -29.15
CA SER A 207 -15.76 -21.04 -28.87
C SER A 207 -15.88 -22.37 -28.12
N GLN A 208 -16.41 -22.31 -26.88
CA GLN A 208 -17.45 -23.25 -26.42
C GLN A 208 -18.19 -22.73 -25.16
N GLU A 209 -19.43 -23.18 -25.08
CA GLU A 209 -20.63 -22.67 -24.42
C GLU A 209 -20.78 -23.15 -22.95
N LEU A 210 -21.80 -22.61 -22.23
CA LEU A 210 -22.36 -23.02 -20.90
C LEU A 210 -21.79 -22.28 -19.66
N GLN A 211 -22.53 -21.69 -18.71
CA GLN A 211 -23.96 -21.62 -18.34
C GLN A 211 -24.16 -20.36 -17.45
N GLN A 212 -25.18 -19.53 -17.73
CA GLN A 212 -25.60 -18.42 -16.86
C GLN A 212 -26.75 -18.84 -15.95
N ILE A 213 -26.66 -18.46 -14.68
CA ILE A 213 -27.65 -18.65 -13.61
C ILE A 213 -28.82 -17.66 -13.82
N PRO A 214 -30.10 -18.07 -13.71
CA PRO A 214 -31.21 -17.16 -13.94
C PRO A 214 -31.39 -16.16 -12.78
N VAL A 215 -31.29 -14.87 -13.08
CA VAL A 215 -31.72 -13.77 -12.19
C VAL A 215 -33.20 -13.48 -12.50
N ALA A 216 -34.02 -13.50 -11.45
CA ALA A 216 -35.45 -13.24 -11.52
C ALA A 216 -35.75 -11.87 -12.17
N ALA A 217 -36.55 -11.88 -13.24
CA ALA A 217 -37.07 -10.69 -13.88
C ALA A 217 -38.19 -10.09 -13.01
N ALA A 218 -37.98 -8.85 -12.54
CA ALA A 218 -39.06 -8.05 -12.00
C ALA A 218 -39.92 -7.52 -13.15
N GLU A 219 -41.21 -7.80 -13.11
CA GLU A 219 -42.20 -7.38 -14.09
C GLU A 219 -42.31 -5.85 -14.12
N VAL A 220 -42.05 -5.26 -15.29
CA VAL A 220 -42.25 -3.83 -15.53
C VAL A 220 -43.67 -3.67 -16.09
N SER A 221 -44.57 -3.10 -15.29
CA SER A 221 -45.94 -2.79 -15.70
C SER A 221 -45.94 -1.73 -16.81
N ARG A 222 -46.25 -2.16 -18.04
CA ARG A 222 -46.47 -1.28 -19.20
C ARG A 222 -47.83 -0.57 -19.03
N VAL A 223 -47.80 0.73 -18.82
CA VAL A 223 -48.98 1.60 -18.90
C VAL A 223 -49.29 1.84 -20.38
N ILE A 224 -50.47 1.40 -20.83
CA ILE A 224 -51.02 1.68 -22.16
C ILE A 224 -51.95 2.89 -22.00
N ILE A 225 -51.68 3.96 -22.74
CA ILE A 225 -52.56 5.14 -22.81
C ILE A 225 -53.51 4.90 -23.98
N HIS A 226 -54.81 4.95 -23.72
CA HIS A 226 -55.84 4.99 -24.75
C HIS A 226 -56.20 6.46 -25.01
N ASP A 227 -56.05 6.90 -26.26
CA ASP A 227 -56.55 8.19 -26.74
C ASP A 227 -58.02 8.01 -27.15
N ASP A 228 -58.92 8.74 -26.50
CA ASP A 228 -60.29 9.05 -26.97
C ASP A 228 -60.30 10.47 -27.58
#